data_AF-A6SZG1-F1
#
_entry.id   AF-A6SZG1-F1
#
_cell.length_a   1.000
_cell.length_b   1.000
_cell.length_c   1.000
_cell.angle_alpha   90.00
_cell.angle_beta   90.00
_cell.angle_gamma   90.00
#
_symmetry.space_group_name_H-M   'P 1'
#
loop_
_entity.id
_entity.type
_entity.pdbx_description
1 polymer ?
#
loop_
_entity_poly.entity_id
_entity_poly.type
_entity_poly.pdbx_seq_one_letter_code
_entity_poly.pdbx_strand_id
1 'polypeptide(L)' 'MMRTLMLSLMALALFGCGEKVQSQANARDAGDAAPWTGAKNDPFVVKGWTAGNKTEWETQMRTRAQSQNEYVKTN' A
#
# COMPACT_ATOMS: atom_id res chain seq x y z
N MET A 1 -21.98 32.50 22.04
CA MET A 1 -21.86 31.13 22.58
C MET A 1 -22.18 30.06 21.53
N MET A 2 -23.31 30.11 20.81
CA MET A 2 -23.66 29.10 19.80
C MET A 2 -22.73 29.09 18.56
N ARG A 3 -22.31 30.26 18.07
CA ARG A 3 -21.35 30.38 16.93
C ARG A 3 -19.97 29.80 17.23
N THR A 4 -19.45 30.06 18.42
CA THR A 4 -18.18 29.49 18.89
C THR A 4 -18.24 27.97 19.01
N LEU A 5 -19.39 27.41 19.39
CA LEU A 5 -19.59 25.97 19.55
C LEU A 5 -19.68 25.23 18.19
N MET A 6 -20.31 25.83 17.19
CA MET A 6 -20.31 25.31 15.81
C MET A 6 -18.90 25.31 15.19
N LEU A 7 -18.12 26.38 15.40
CA LEU A 7 -16.76 26.48 14.86
C LEU A 7 -15.83 25.40 15.47
N SER A 8 -15.94 25.14 16.77
CA SER A 8 -15.18 24.05 17.40
C SER A 8 -15.57 22.68 16.85
N LEU A 9 -16.86 22.45 16.55
CA LEU A 9 -17.34 21.17 16.04
C LEU A 9 -16.84 20.90 14.61
N MET A 10 -16.82 21.92 13.74
CA MET A 10 -16.27 21.78 12.39
C MET A 10 -14.76 21.50 12.41
N ALA A 11 -13.99 22.13 13.31
CA ALA A 11 -12.56 21.88 13.44
C ALA A 11 -12.25 20.42 13.83
N LEU A 12 -13.07 19.82 14.69
CA LEU A 12 -12.93 18.41 15.11
C LEU A 12 -13.25 17.42 13.99
N ALA A 13 -14.16 17.77 13.06
CA ALA A 13 -14.55 16.90 11.94
C ALA A 13 -13.43 16.70 10.89
N LEU A 14 -12.43 17.59 10.84
CA LEU A 14 -11.29 17.49 9.92
C LEU A 14 -10.25 16.42 10.33
N PHE A 15 -10.29 15.93 11.57
CA PHE A 15 -9.33 14.93 12.05
C PHE A 15 -9.51 13.54 11.43
N GLY A 16 -10.65 13.25 10.79
CA GLY A 16 -10.92 11.95 10.16
C GLY A 16 -10.15 11.67 8.86
N CYS A 17 -9.58 12.68 8.20
CA CYS A 17 -8.83 12.48 6.95
C CYS A 17 -7.31 12.30 7.16
N GLY A 18 -6.81 12.37 8.40
CA GLY A 18 -5.37 12.32 8.70
C GLY A 18 -4.87 10.97 9.21
N GLU A 19 -5.76 10.01 9.45
CA GLU A 19 -5.34 8.71 9.99
C GLU A 19 -4.66 7.87 8.91
N LYS A 20 -3.52 7.27 9.25
CA LYS A 20 -2.94 6.22 8.42
C LYS A 20 -3.92 5.06 8.40
N VAL A 21 -4.08 4.43 7.24
CA VAL A 21 -4.90 3.21 7.11
C VAL A 21 -4.50 2.25 8.22
N GLN A 22 -5.45 1.83 9.05
CA GLN A 22 -5.18 1.01 10.24
C GLN A 22 -4.50 -0.32 9.88
N SER A 23 -4.77 -0.86 8.68
CA SER A 23 -4.06 -2.03 8.14
C SER A 23 -2.58 -1.78 7.84
N GLN A 24 -2.17 -0.52 7.67
CA GLN A 24 -0.79 -0.10 7.44
C GLN A 24 -0.08 0.39 8.70
N ALA A 25 -0.80 0.58 9.82
CA ALA A 25 -0.21 1.09 11.07
C ALA A 25 0.94 0.20 11.58
N ASN A 26 0.87 -1.11 11.30
CA ASN A 26 1.89 -2.10 11.63
C ASN A 26 2.55 -2.73 10.39
N ALA A 27 2.22 -2.29 9.16
CA ALA A 27 2.78 -2.84 7.92
C ALA A 27 4.22 -2.36 7.65
N ARG A 28 4.97 -2.02 8.69
CA ARG A 28 6.41 -1.87 8.59
C ARG A 28 7.01 -3.26 8.58
N ASP A 29 7.02 -3.87 7.42
CA ASP A 29 8.06 -4.84 7.12
C ASP A 29 9.37 -4.03 7.13
N ALA A 30 10.27 -4.31 8.08
CA ALA A 30 11.45 -3.48 8.36
C ALA A 30 12.45 -3.40 7.18
N GLY A 31 12.16 -4.07 6.06
CA GLY A 31 13.04 -4.23 4.91
C GLY A 31 14.09 -5.32 5.09
N ASP A 32 14.17 -5.93 6.28
CA ASP A 32 15.14 -6.97 6.62
C ASP A 32 14.78 -8.34 5.99
N ALA A 33 13.51 -8.52 5.60
CA ALA A 33 13.06 -9.71 4.90
C ALA A 33 13.19 -9.54 3.39
N ALA A 34 13.72 -10.56 2.72
CA ALA A 34 13.76 -10.58 1.27
C ALA A 34 12.33 -10.52 0.68
N PRO A 35 12.05 -9.67 -0.32
CA PRO A 35 10.68 -9.38 -0.77
C PRO A 35 10.00 -10.59 -1.42
N TRP A 36 10.77 -11.55 -1.94
CA TRP A 36 10.23 -12.79 -2.51
C TRP A 36 9.76 -13.79 -1.44
N THR A 37 10.07 -13.60 -0.16
CA THR A 37 9.55 -14.46 0.93
C THR A 37 8.05 -14.35 1.07
N GLY A 38 7.48 -13.21 0.68
CA GLY A 38 6.05 -12.94 0.65
C GLY A 38 5.40 -12.82 2.01
N ALA A 39 4.25 -12.14 2.02
CA ALA A 39 3.46 -11.95 3.21
C ALA A 39 2.80 -13.28 3.61
N LYS A 40 3.14 -13.78 4.79
CA LYS A 40 2.56 -15.02 5.34
C LYS A 40 1.12 -14.76 5.75
N ASN A 41 0.19 -15.62 5.30
CA ASN A 41 -1.24 -15.53 5.64
C ASN A 41 -1.91 -14.21 5.24
N ASP A 42 -1.42 -13.55 4.19
CA ASP A 42 -1.95 -12.27 3.72
C ASP A 42 -2.97 -12.49 2.59
N PRO A 43 -4.22 -11.99 2.72
CA PRO A 43 -5.28 -12.16 1.72
C PRO A 43 -5.04 -11.34 0.42
N PHE A 44 -4.08 -10.42 0.41
CA PHE A 44 -3.74 -9.55 -0.71
C PHE A 44 -2.60 -10.10 -1.57
N VAL A 45 -2.08 -11.29 -1.25
CA VAL A 45 -1.13 -12.02 -2.09
C VAL A 45 -1.79 -12.38 -3.42
N VAL A 46 -1.11 -12.07 -4.53
CA VAL A 46 -1.60 -12.34 -5.88
C VAL A 46 -1.86 -13.83 -6.07
N LYS A 47 -3.05 -14.20 -6.53
CA LYS A 47 -3.43 -15.59 -6.80
C LYS A 47 -2.45 -16.24 -7.79
N GLY A 48 -1.92 -17.41 -7.41
CA GLY A 48 -1.00 -18.19 -8.24
C GLY A 48 0.49 -17.85 -8.08
N TRP A 49 0.85 -16.89 -7.22
CA TRP A 49 2.25 -16.68 -6.84
C TRP A 49 2.66 -17.60 -5.69
N THR A 50 3.87 -18.18 -5.78
CA THR A 50 4.46 -19.01 -4.72
C THR A 50 5.38 -18.17 -3.83
N ALA A 51 5.00 -17.99 -2.56
CA ALA A 51 5.84 -17.36 -1.56
C ALA A 51 7.18 -18.10 -1.42
N GLY A 52 8.29 -17.37 -1.40
CA GLY A 52 9.65 -17.91 -1.41
C GLY A 52 10.26 -18.11 -2.80
N ASN A 53 9.47 -18.07 -3.88
CA ASN A 53 9.99 -18.22 -5.24
C ASN A 53 10.53 -16.88 -5.78
N LYS A 54 11.85 -16.72 -5.72
CA LYS A 54 12.56 -15.54 -6.20
C LYS A 54 12.39 -15.30 -7.71
N THR A 55 12.51 -16.35 -8.53
CA THR A 55 12.44 -16.23 -9.99
C THR A 55 11.05 -15.76 -10.45
N GLU A 56 9.99 -16.34 -9.88
CA GLU A 56 8.62 -15.91 -10.16
C GLU A 56 8.39 -14.46 -9.72
N TRP A 57 8.85 -14.10 -8.51
CA TRP A 57 8.73 -12.73 -8.00
C TRP A 57 9.41 -11.72 -8.93
N GLU A 58 10.66 -11.97 -9.33
CA GLU A 58 11.40 -11.09 -10.24
C GLU A 58 10.73 -10.97 -11.61
N THR A 59 10.18 -12.08 -12.12
CA THR A 59 9.46 -12.09 -13.41
C THR A 59 8.22 -11.20 -13.32
N GLN A 60 7.40 -11.37 -12.27
CA GLN A 60 6.23 -10.53 -12.02
C GLN A 60 6.60 -9.05 -11.88
N MET A 61 7.67 -8.73 -11.16
CA MET A 61 8.13 -7.35 -11.00
C MET A 61 8.58 -6.73 -12.31
N ARG A 62 9.37 -7.45 -13.13
CA ARG A 62 9.78 -6.96 -14.45
C ARG A 62 8.58 -6.72 -15.36
N THR A 63 7.61 -7.65 -15.41
CA THR A 63 6.39 -7.50 -16.22
C THR A 63 5.59 -6.28 -15.78
N ARG A 64 5.37 -6.08 -14.48
CA ARG A 64 4.66 -4.90 -13.95
C ARG A 64 5.35 -3.59 -14.29
N ALA A 65 6.69 -3.55 -14.22
CA ALA A 65 7.45 -2.36 -14.54
C ALA A 65 7.28 -1.93 -16.01
N GLN A 66 7.04 -2.87 -16.94
CA GLN A 66 6.82 -2.53 -18.34
C GLN A 66 5.56 -1.69 -18.56
N SER A 67 4.49 -1.90 -17.79
CA SER A 67 3.23 -1.17 -17.94
C SER A 67 3.18 0.15 -17.16
N GLN A 68 4.20 0.44 -16.36
CA GLN A 68 4.32 1.65 -15.53
C GLN A 68 5.44 2.57 -16.03
N ASN A 69 5.83 2.41 -17.30
CA ASN A 69 6.84 3.25 -17.92
C ASN A 69 6.16 4.31 -18.77
N GLU A 70 6.04 5.53 -18.23
CA GLU A 70 5.42 6.68 -18.90
C GLU A 70 6.18 7.12 -20.17
N TYR A 71 7.41 6.63 -20.37
CA TYR A 71 8.22 6.92 -21.56
C TYR A 71 7.97 5.95 -22.73
N VAL A 72 7.14 4.92 -22.55
CA VAL A 72 6.74 4.03 -23.66
C VAL A 72 5.78 4.80 -24.56
N LYS A 73 6.33 5.47 -25.58
CA LYS A 73 5.53 6.04 -26.66
C LYS A 73 4.88 4.91 -27.46
N THR A 74 3.60 4.65 -27.22
CA THR A 74 2.78 3.86 -28.16
C THR A 74 2.50 4.75 -29.37
N ASN A 75 3.13 4.42 -30.50
CA ASN A 75 3.00 5.09 -31.78
C ASN A 75 1.83 4.49 -32.57
#